data_AF-A0A357AW55-F1
#
_entry.id   AF-A0A357AW55-F1
#
_cell.length_a   1.000
_cell.length_b   1.000
_cell.length_c   1.000
_cell.angle_alpha   90.00
_cell.angle_beta   90.00
_cell.angle_gamma   90.00
#
_symmetry.space_group_name_H-M   'P 1'
#
loop_
_entity.id
_entity.type
_entity.pdbx_description
1 polymer ?
#
loop_
_entity_poly.entity_id
_entity_poly.type
_entity_poly.pdbx_seq_one_letter_code
_entity_poly.pdbx_strand_id
1 'polypeptide(L)' 'MNILIAEDDFTSRRLLQNILAPYGESMITVNGEEAVEAFTLALEQGRPFDLVCMDIMMPVMDGQ' A
#
# COMPACT_ATOMS: atom_id res chain seq x y z
N MET A 1 2.64 11.55 -6.86
CA MET A 1 1.56 10.91 -6.09
C MET A 1 2.22 9.96 -5.10
N ASN A 2 1.85 10.02 -3.83
CA ASN A 2 2.29 9.06 -2.82
C ASN A 2 1.28 7.92 -2.77
N ILE A 3 1.73 6.71 -3.10
CA ILE A 3 0.84 5.56 -3.25
C ILE A 3 1.22 4.51 -2.22
N LEU A 4 0.23 3.94 -1.53
CA LEU A 4 0.41 2.77 -0.68
C LEU A 4 -0.15 1.55 -1.40
N ILE A 5 0.65 0.49 -1.53
CA ILE A 5 0.24 -0.81 -2.09
C ILE A 5 0.37 -1.85 -0.97
N ALA A 6 -0.76 -2.35 -0.49
CA ALA A 6 -0.87 -3.43 0.48
C ALA A 6 -1.31 -4.71 -0.26
N GLU A 7 -0.35 -5.61 -0.49
CA GLU A 7 -0.50 -6.79 -1.34
C GLU A 7 0.55 -7.84 -0.95
N ASP A 8 0.10 -9.04 -0.57
CA ASP A 8 0.98 -10.10 -0.09
C ASP A 8 1.53 -10.97 -1.23
N ASP A 9 0.83 -11.06 -2.37
CA ASP A 9 1.34 -11.78 -3.54
C ASP A 9 2.43 -10.97 -4.27
N PHE A 10 3.60 -11.59 -4.43
CA PHE A 10 4.76 -10.97 -5.07
C PHE A 10 4.46 -10.54 -6.51
N THR A 11 3.69 -11.34 -7.26
CA THR A 11 3.42 -11.11 -8.68
C THR A 11 2.46 -9.94 -8.86
N SER A 12 1.33 -9.96 -8.14
CA SER A 12 0.35 -8.88 -8.11
C SER A 12 0.98 -7.56 -7.68
N ARG A 13 1.79 -7.58 -6.61
CA ARG A 13 2.52 -6.40 -6.16
C ARG A 13 3.43 -5.84 -7.23
N ARG A 14 4.22 -6.70 -7.90
CA ARG A 14 5.15 -6.26 -8.95
C ARG A 14 4.41 -5.69 -10.16
N LEU A 15 3.26 -6.27 -10.52
CA LEU A 15 2.40 -5.77 -11.58
C LEU A 15 1.86 -4.37 -11.23
N LEU A 16 1.28 -4.21 -10.04
CA LEU A 16 0.74 -2.92 -9.58
C LEU A 16 1.82 -1.83 -9.54
N GLN A 17 3.01 -2.14 -9.04
CA GLN A 17 4.14 -1.21 -9.08
C GLN A 17 4.48 -0.75 -10.49
N ASN A 18 4.56 -1.66 -11.45
CA ASN A 18 4.90 -1.30 -12.83
C ASN A 18 3.81 -0.44 -13.47
N ILE A 19 2.54 -0.73 -13.19
CA ILE A 19 1.40 0.05 -13.66
C ILE A 19 1.44 1.46 -13.05
N LEU A 20 1.78 1.58 -11.76
CA LEU A 20 1.70 2.83 -11.00
C LEU A 20 2.98 3.67 -11.06
N ALA A 21 4.11 3.11 -11.47
CA ALA A 21 5.40 3.80 -11.56
C ALA A 21 5.37 5.13 -12.35
N PRO A 22 4.63 5.27 -13.47
CA PRO A 22 4.53 6.55 -14.18
C PRO A 22 3.77 7.64 -13.40
N TYR A 23 2.99 7.27 -12.38
CA TYR A 23 2.08 8.16 -11.66
C TYR A 23 2.63 8.62 -10.30
N GLY A 24 3.63 7.94 -9.74
CA GLY A 24 4.23 8.33 -8.47
C GLY A 24 5.09 7.26 -7.82
N GLU A 25 5.49 7.54 -6.57
CA GLU A 25 6.25 6.62 -5.75
C GLU A 25 5.29 5.74 -4.93
N SER A 26 5.58 4.44 -4.92
CA SER A 26 4.79 3.44 -4.19
C SER A 26 5.54 2.95 -2.95
N MET A 27 4.93 3.09 -1.78
CA MET A 27 5.27 2.32 -0.59
C MET A 27 4.56 0.97 -0.63
N ILE A 28 5.21 -0.08 -0.12
CA ILE A 28 4.71 -1.45 -0.15
C ILE A 28 4.52 -1.95 1.28
N THR A 29 3.43 -2.65 1.52
CA THR A 29 3.23 -3.52 2.70
C THR A 29 2.70 -4.89 2.24
N VAL A 30 2.88 -5.92 3.07
CA VAL A 30 2.47 -7.30 2.74
C VAL A 30 1.42 -7.88 3.70
N ASN A 31 0.87 -7.03 4.57
CA ASN A 31 -0.27 -7.34 5.42
C ASN A 31 -1.02 -6.05 5.78
N GLY A 32 -2.26 -6.19 6.27
CA GLY A 32 -3.10 -5.05 6.64
C GLY A 32 -2.60 -4.25 7.85
N GLU A 33 -1.92 -4.89 8.80
CA GLU A 33 -1.41 -4.22 10.00
C GLU A 33 -0.31 -3.21 9.64
N GLU A 34 0.67 -3.63 8.84
CA GLU A 34 1.69 -2.76 8.27
C GLU A 34 1.08 -1.63 7.43
N ALA A 35 0.02 -1.92 6.67
CA ALA A 35 -0.67 -0.93 5.85
C ALA A 35 -1.30 0.17 6.70
N VAL A 36 -1.99 -0.20 7.78
CA VAL A 36 -2.61 0.75 8.71
C VAL A 36 -1.56 1.56 9.46
N GLU A 37 -0.46 0.94 9.91
CA GLU A 37 0.65 1.62 10.57
C GLU A 37 1.28 2.67 9.62
N ALA A 38 1.61 2.27 8.39
CA ALA A 38 2.18 3.16 7.38
C ALA A 38 1.24 4.33 7.06
N PHE A 39 -0.05 4.06 6.90
CA PHE A 39 -1.06 5.10 6.65
C PHE A 39 -1.19 6.08 7.81
N THR A 40 -1.25 5.57 9.04
CA THR A 40 -1.36 6.40 10.26
C THR A 40 -0.14 7.30 10.40
N LEU A 41 1.07 6.74 10.23
CA LEU A 41 2.31 7.50 10.30
C LEU A 41 2.38 8.59 9.22
N ALA A 42 1.94 8.27 8.00
CA ALA A 42 1.89 9.24 6.90
C ALA A 42 0.93 10.41 7.20
N LEU A 43 -0.21 10.14 7.84
CA LEU A 43 -1.13 11.17 8.31
C LEU A 43 -0.50 12.06 9.38
N GLU A 44 0.11 11.46 10.41
CA GLU A 44 0.75 12.20 11.51
C GLU A 44 1.90 13.09 11.04
N GLN A 45 2.64 12.65 10.01
CA GLN A 45 3.73 13.41 9.41
C GLN A 45 3.25 14.50 8.43
N GLY A 46 1.95 14.65 8.21
CA GLY A 46 1.39 15.61 7.25
C GLY A 46 1.74 15.29 5.79
N ARG A 47 2.01 14.00 5.48
CA ARG A 47 2.31 13.50 4.14
C ARG A 47 1.38 12.34 3.79
N PRO A 48 0.06 12.56 3.70
CA PRO A 48 -0.91 11.51 3.43
C PRO A 48 -0.63 10.81 2.09
N PHE A 49 -1.06 9.55 1.98
CA PHE A 49 -1.14 8.87 0.70
C PHE A 49 -2.29 9.44 -0.12
N ASP A 50 -2.06 9.63 -1.41
CA ASP A 50 -3.07 10.08 -2.37
C ASP A 50 -3.93 8.90 -2.88
N LEU A 51 -3.37 7.68 -2.84
CA LEU A 51 -3.99 6.44 -3.28
C LEU A 51 -3.54 5.29 -2.38
N VAL A 52 -4.49 4.44 -1.99
CA VAL A 52 -4.25 3.16 -1.34
C VAL A 52 -4.80 2.05 -2.23
N CYS A 53 -3.94 1.14 -2.66
CA CYS A 53 -4.33 -0.14 -3.26
C CYS A 53 -4.28 -1.20 -2.15
N MET A 54 -5.44 -1.71 -1.75
CA MET A 54 -5.58 -2.65 -0.64
C MET A 54 -6.08 -3.99 -1.19
N ASP A 55 -5.30 -5.06 -1.03
CA ASP A 55 -5.80 -6.41 -1.20
C ASP A 55 -6.76 -6.74 -0.05
N ILE A 56 -7.85 -7.46 -0.38
CA ILE A 56 -8.83 -7.92 0.59
C ILE A 56 -8.25 -9.08 1.39
N MET A 57 -7.51 -9.99 0.75
CA MET A 57 -7.10 -11.25 1.38
C MET A 57 -5.61 -11.25 1.73
N MET A 58 -5.28 -10.77 2.92
CA MET A 58 -3.89 -10.71 3.41
C MET A 58 -3.70 -11.49 4.73
N PRO A 59 -2.46 -11.90 5.06
CA PRO A 59 -2.13 -12.45 6.38
C PRO A 59 -2.21 -11.38 7.47
N VAL A 60 -2.29 -11.80 8.74
CA VAL A 60 -2.33 -10.96 9.96
C VAL A 60 -3.60 -10.10 10.09
N MET A 61 -3.87 -9.24 9.12
CA MET A 61 -5.06 -8.38 9.01
C MET A 61 -5.45 -8.32 7.54
N ASP A 62 -6.74 -8.54 7.27
CA ASP A 62 -7.33 -8.43 5.94
C ASP A 62 -7.61 -6.97 5.57
N GLY A 63 -8.07 -6.73 4.34
CA GLY A 63 -8.33 -5.39 3.83
C GLY A 63 -9.75 -4.84 4.07
N GLN A 64 -10.57 -5.48 4.90
CA GLN A 64 -11.99 -5.10 5.12
C GLN A 64 -12.21 -4.04 6.21
#